data_AF-A0A956CTK0-F1
#
_entry.id   AF-A0A956CTK0-F1
#
_cell.length_a   1.000
_cell.length_b   1.000
_cell.length_c   1.000
_cell.angle_alpha   90.00
_cell.angle_beta   90.00
_cell.angle_gamma   90.00
#
_symmetry.space_group_name_H-M   'P 1'
#
loop_
_entity.id
_entity.type
_entity.pdbx_description
1 polymer ?
#
loop_
_entity_poly.entity_id
_entity_poly.type
_entity_poly.pdbx_seq_one_letter_code
_entity_poly.pdbx_strand_id
1 'polypeptide(L)' 'MSHPDFILDKRVLERNVAKGIVTREDYEKALAKLPDVESNAEACAPITSGGDSGEEE' A
#
# COMPACT_ATOMS: atom_id res chain seq x y z
N MET A 1 24.01 3.13 -2.97
CA MET A 1 22.84 4.02 -2.94
C MET A 1 22.06 3.68 -1.69
N SER A 2 22.02 4.56 -0.67
CA SER A 2 21.17 4.34 0.50
C SER A 2 19.74 4.73 0.12
N HIS A 3 18.88 3.75 -0.17
CA HIS A 3 17.46 4.05 -0.28
C HIS A 3 16.95 4.37 1.14
N PRO A 4 16.39 5.57 1.40
CA PRO A 4 15.84 5.93 2.70
C PRO A 4 14.78 4.92 3.19
N ASP A 5 14.17 4.19 2.25
CA ASP A 5 13.19 3.14 2.48
C ASP A 5 13.73 1.94 3.26
N PHE A 6 15.05 1.68 3.23
CA PHE A 6 15.65 0.61 4.03
C PHE A 6 15.51 0.84 5.53
N ILE A 7 15.32 2.07 5.99
CA ILE A 7 15.14 2.33 7.42
C ILE A 7 13.76 1.84 7.87
N LEU A 8 12.79 1.84 6.95
CA LEU A 8 11.38 1.50 7.18
C LEU A 8 11.00 0.09 6.68
N ASP A 9 11.95 -0.66 6.11
CA ASP A 9 11.73 -2.05 5.74
C ASP A 9 11.34 -2.86 6.99
N LYS A 10 10.27 -3.65 6.87
CA LYS A 10 9.68 -4.45 7.95
C LYS A 10 10.72 -5.23 8.78
N ARG A 11 11.77 -5.75 8.16
CA ARG A 11 12.82 -6.57 8.83
C ARG A 11 13.78 -5.76 9.71
N VAL A 12 13.78 -4.45 9.54
CA VAL A 12 14.70 -3.49 10.15
C VAL A 12 13.96 -2.41 10.94
N LEU A 13 12.68 -2.18 10.64
CA LEU A 13 11.82 -1.22 11.32
C LEU A 13 11.77 -1.47 12.83
N GLU A 14 11.39 -2.68 13.26
CA GLU A 14 11.27 -3.02 14.69
C GLU A 14 12.59 -2.79 15.44
N ARG A 15 13.70 -3.14 14.81
CA ARG A 15 15.05 -2.93 15.34
C ARG A 15 15.41 -1.46 15.42
N ASN A 16 15.05 -0.68 14.40
CA ASN A 16 15.33 0.75 14.34
C ASN A 16 14.47 1.53 15.34
N VAL A 17 13.23 1.08 15.57
CA VAL A 17 12.35 1.60 16.64
C VAL A 17 12.94 1.27 18.01
N ALA A 18 13.37 0.02 18.25
CA ALA A 18 14.00 -0.37 19.50
C ALA A 18 15.31 0.41 19.78
N LYS A 19 16.03 0.80 18.72
CA LYS A 19 17.26 1.62 18.80
C LYS A 19 16.98 3.13 18.87
N GLY A 20 15.71 3.56 18.78
CA GLY A 20 15.34 4.98 18.74
C GLY A 20 15.77 5.72 17.47
N ILE A 21 16.11 5.01 16.40
CA ILE A 21 16.50 5.57 15.09
C ILE A 21 15.26 6.04 14.33
N VAL A 22 14.11 5.38 14.56
CA VAL A 22 12.81 5.71 13.97
C VAL A 22 11.79 5.78 15.08
N THR A 23 11.00 6.85 15.11
CA THR A 23 9.82 6.90 15.98
C THR A 23 8.60 6.31 15.28
N ARG A 24 7.60 5.91 16.06
CA ARG A 24 6.34 5.42 15.50
C ARG A 24 5.64 6.48 14.66
N GLU A 25 5.72 7.75 15.07
CA GLU A 25 5.17 8.88 14.32
C GLU A 25 5.86 9.07 12.96
N ASP A 26 7.18 8.88 12.89
CA ASP A 26 7.92 8.99 11.63
C ASP A 26 7.52 7.89 10.64
N TYR A 27 7.29 6.67 11.16
CA TYR A 27 6.80 5.56 10.37
C TYR A 27 5.39 5.83 9.82
N GLU A 28 4.46 6.30 10.65
CA GLU A 28 3.09 6.62 10.24
C GLU A 28 3.05 7.75 9.20
N LYS A 29 3.87 8.80 9.37
CA LYS A 29 4.02 9.88 8.38
C LYS A 29 4.59 9.38 7.05
N ALA A 30 5.48 8.39 7.07
CA ALA A 30 6.02 7.80 5.87
C ALA A 30 4.98 6.93 5.15
N LEU A 31 4.21 6.12 5.88
CA LEU A 31 3.12 5.32 5.34
C LEU A 31 2.06 6.19 4.66
N ALA A 32 1.67 7.31 5.27
CA ALA A 32 0.67 8.22 4.72
C ALA A 32 1.11 8.90 3.40
N LYS A 33 2.41 8.91 3.08
CA LYS A 33 2.95 9.47 1.83
C LYS A 33 3.05 8.43 0.71
N LEU A 34 2.82 7.15 1.00
CA LEU A 34 2.91 6.12 -0.01
C LEU A 34 1.79 6.28 -1.04
N PRO A 35 2.08 6.08 -2.34
CA PRO A 35 1.08 6.19 -3.38
C PRO A 35 0.08 5.02 -3.36
N ASP A 36 0.44 3.87 -2.78
CA ASP A 36 -0.37 2.63 -2.77
C ASP A 36 -1.32 2.49 -1.56
N VAL A 37 -1.68 3.60 -0.92
CA VAL A 37 -2.64 3.58 0.18
C VAL A 37 -4.02 3.13 -0.31
N GLU A 38 -4.79 2.48 0.57
CA GLU A 38 -6.14 1.96 0.28
C GLU A 38 -7.04 3.00 -0.39
N SER A 39 -6.95 4.26 0.03
CA SER A 39 -7.74 5.37 -0.55
C SER A 39 -7.44 5.65 -2.03
N ASN A 40 -6.28 5.22 -2.53
CA ASN A 40 -5.86 5.36 -3.92
C ASN A 40 -6.06 4.07 -4.74
N ALA A 41 -6.66 3.03 -4.16
CA ALA A 41 -6.91 1.79 -4.86
C ALA A 41 -7.95 1.98 -5.97
N GLU A 42 -7.61 1.55 -7.19
CA GLU A 42 -8.58 1.47 -8.27
C GLU A 42 -9.52 0.27 -8.06
N ALA A 43 -10.83 0.52 -8.14
CA ALA A 43 -11.82 -0.54 -8.08
C ALA A 43 -11.73 -1.39 -9.36
N CYS A 44 -11.22 -2.62 -9.23
CA CYS A 44 -11.23 -3.57 -10.33
C CYS A 44 -12.64 -4.13 -10.50
N ALA A 45 -13.32 -3.78 -11.59
CA ALA A 45 -14.57 -4.43 -11.95
C ALA A 45 -14.28 -5.92 -12.24
N PRO A 46 -15.08 -6.86 -11.70
CA PRO A 46 -14.94 -8.25 -12.08
C PRO A 46 -15.13 -8.35 -13.60
N ILE A 47 -14.21 -9.04 -14.28
CA ILE A 47 -14.36 -9.42 -15.68
C ILE A 47 -15.60 -10.31 -15.80
N THR A 48 -16.76 -9.70 -16.08
CA THR A 48 -17.92 -10.43 -16.57
C THR A 48 -17.58 -10.89 -17.97
N SER A 49 -17.28 -12.18 -18.11
CA SER A 49 -17.13 -12.79 -19.40
C SER A 49 -18.51 -12.87 -20.06
N GLY A 50 -18.72 -12.06 -21.10
CA GLY A 50 -19.72 -12.29 -22.15
C GLY A 50 -21.15 -11.85 -21.82
N GLY A 51 -21.66 -10.89 -22.59
CA GLY A 51 -23.09 -10.69 -22.72
C GLY A 51 -23.75 -11.83 -23.49
N ASP A 52 -24.99 -12.14 -23.12
CA ASP A 52 -25.96 -12.76 -24.01
C ASP A 52 -27.20 -11.87 -24.01
N SER A 53 -27.41 -11.22 -25.14
CA SER A 53 -28.58 -10.41 -25.46
C SER A 53 -29.71 -11.37 -25.88
N GLY A 54 -30.66 -11.63 -24.98
CA GLY A 54 -31.95 -12.22 -25.33
C GLY A 54 -33.04 -11.16 -25.24
N GLU A 55 -33.41 -10.57 -26.38
CA GLU A 55 -34.72 -9.92 -26.55
C GLU A 55 -35.79 -11.01 -26.38
N GLU A 56 -36.73 -10.82 -25.45
CA GLU A 56 -37.98 -11.59 -25.42
C GLU A 56 -39.13 -10.63 -25.73
N GLU A 57 -39.78 -10.87 -26.88
CA GLU A 57 -41.04 -10.25 -27.34
C GLU A 57 -42.23 -10.63 -26.44
#